data_AF-A0A3A8I3D2-F1
#
_entry.id   AF-A0A3A8I3D2-F1
#
_cell.length_a   1.000
_cell.length_b   1.000
_cell.length_c   1.000
_cell.angle_alpha   90.00
_cell.angle_beta   90.00
_cell.angle_gamma   90.00
#
_symmetry.space_group_name_H-M   'P 1'
#
loop_
_entity.id
_entity.type
_entity.pdbx_description
1 polymer ?
#
loop_
_entity_poly.entity_id
_entity_poly.type
_entity_poly.pdbx_seq_one_letter_code
_entity_poly.pdbx_strand_id
1 'polypeptide(L)'
;MLLFLLPLLASAEVLASDATSPMPQQTCRCTVELSTLLSSGLMNAQGVATLRLNAPASSASVNNKADFRIRSFRSSQRIAVLIELPEGVSLPGRDLLASLGALQPQVLPTLQVLQVAPSTASERAQIIVEAPASTTEALGVYTLELLDAEGTRFLVLPDVRFPTS
;
A
#
# COMPACT_ATOMS: atom_id res chain seq x y z
N MET A 1 25.42 -63.29 -51.14
CA MET A 1 26.22 -62.15 -51.61
C MET A 1 25.39 -60.88 -51.49
N LEU A 2 26.07 -59.75 -51.20
CA LEU A 2 25.60 -58.40 -50.79
C LEU A 2 25.21 -58.29 -49.30
N LEU A 3 26.13 -57.91 -48.40
CA LEU A 3 26.87 -56.64 -48.19
C LEU A 3 26.12 -55.65 -47.28
N PHE A 4 26.63 -55.57 -46.06
CA PHE A 4 26.41 -54.55 -45.03
C PHE A 4 26.68 -53.14 -45.57
N LEU A 5 25.83 -52.18 -45.19
CA LEU A 5 26.18 -50.76 -45.11
C LEU A 5 25.65 -50.19 -43.78
N LEU A 6 26.59 -49.97 -42.86
CA LEU A 6 26.47 -49.12 -41.68
C LEU A 6 26.49 -47.63 -42.10
N PRO A 7 25.88 -46.75 -41.28
CA PRO A 7 26.56 -45.54 -40.83
C PRO A 7 26.63 -45.56 -39.29
N LEU A 8 27.82 -45.63 -38.66
CA LEU A 8 28.71 -44.52 -38.26
C LEU A 8 27.99 -43.39 -37.49
N LEU A 9 28.11 -43.45 -36.14
CA LEU A 9 28.61 -42.42 -35.18
C LEU A 9 28.12 -40.96 -35.36
N ALA A 10 27.76 -40.16 -34.35
CA ALA A 10 28.10 -40.15 -32.94
C ALA A 10 27.24 -39.11 -32.17
N SER A 11 27.14 -39.35 -30.86
CA SER A 11 27.11 -38.39 -29.74
C SER A 11 26.20 -37.16 -29.76
N ALA A 12 25.19 -37.19 -28.88
CA ALA A 12 24.96 -36.11 -27.94
C ALA A 12 24.30 -36.68 -26.67
N GLU A 13 25.13 -36.90 -25.64
CA GLU A 13 24.65 -36.85 -24.25
C GLU A 13 24.10 -35.43 -24.01
N VAL A 14 22.83 -35.32 -23.67
CA VAL A 14 22.33 -34.20 -22.87
C VAL A 14 21.56 -34.80 -21.70
N LEU A 15 22.09 -34.48 -20.53
CA LEU A 15 21.68 -34.95 -19.22
C LEU A 15 20.21 -34.62 -18.91
N ALA A 16 19.63 -35.51 -18.12
CA ALA A 16 18.35 -35.38 -17.47
C ALA A 16 18.34 -34.33 -16.34
N SER A 17 17.13 -34.11 -15.83
CA SER A 17 16.72 -33.49 -14.56
C SER A 17 16.49 -31.98 -14.61
N ASP A 18 15.24 -31.51 -14.64
CA ASP A 18 14.21 -31.52 -13.58
C ASP A 18 14.28 -30.26 -12.70
N ALA A 19 13.10 -29.65 -12.56
CA ALA A 19 12.65 -28.64 -11.60
C ALA A 19 13.04 -27.14 -11.73
N THR A 20 11.97 -26.32 -11.61
CA THR A 20 11.87 -24.96 -11.01
C THR A 20 12.09 -23.77 -11.97
N SER A 21 11.20 -22.79 -12.20
CA SER A 21 9.81 -22.48 -11.84
C SER A 21 9.33 -21.38 -12.82
N PRO A 22 8.03 -21.25 -13.14
CA PRO A 22 7.54 -20.06 -13.82
C PRO A 22 7.66 -18.85 -12.89
N MET A 23 8.21 -17.76 -13.41
CA MET A 23 8.26 -16.45 -12.75
C MET A 23 6.84 -16.09 -12.23
N PRO A 24 6.64 -15.79 -10.93
CA PRO A 24 5.35 -15.31 -10.47
C PRO A 24 5.12 -13.93 -11.08
N GLN A 25 4.16 -13.85 -12.01
CA GLN A 25 3.59 -12.58 -12.43
C GLN A 25 2.98 -11.94 -11.18
N GLN A 26 3.69 -10.97 -10.62
CA GLN A 26 3.18 -10.15 -9.53
C GLN A 26 2.22 -9.10 -10.10
N THR A 27 1.12 -9.58 -10.70
CA THR A 27 -0.09 -8.79 -10.83
C THR A 27 -0.96 -9.16 -9.64
N CYS A 28 -0.86 -8.39 -8.56
CA CYS A 28 -1.99 -8.28 -7.64
C CYS A 28 -3.16 -7.70 -8.44
N ARG A 29 -3.90 -8.55 -9.15
CA ARG A 29 -5.24 -8.22 -9.63
C ARG A 29 -6.20 -8.37 -8.46
N CYS A 30 -6.06 -7.47 -7.49
CA CYS A 30 -7.09 -7.26 -6.49
C CYS A 30 -8.13 -6.31 -7.09
N THR A 31 -8.85 -6.77 -8.12
CA THR A 31 -10.15 -6.17 -8.45
C THR A 31 -11.06 -6.51 -7.28
N VAL A 32 -11.16 -5.58 -6.33
CA VAL A 32 -12.14 -5.71 -5.25
C VAL A 32 -13.49 -5.35 -5.87
N GLU A 33 -14.33 -6.36 -6.07
CA GLU A 33 -15.66 -6.18 -6.63
C GLU A 33 -16.52 -5.29 -5.73
N LEU A 34 -17.38 -4.47 -6.33
CA LEU A 34 -18.32 -3.60 -5.61
C LEU A 34 -19.25 -4.43 -4.70
N SER A 35 -19.61 -5.63 -5.14
CA SER A 35 -20.35 -6.61 -4.35
C SER A 35 -19.54 -7.08 -3.13
N THR A 36 -18.23 -7.29 -3.27
CA THR A 36 -17.32 -7.60 -2.15
C THR A 36 -17.26 -6.44 -1.17
N LEU A 37 -17.16 -5.19 -1.64
CA LEU A 37 -17.16 -4.00 -0.77
C LEU A 37 -18.50 -3.81 -0.02
N LEU A 38 -19.63 -4.07 -0.69
CA LEU A 38 -20.98 -3.97 -0.10
C LEU A 38 -21.24 -5.10 0.91
N SER A 39 -20.93 -6.35 0.55
CA SER A 39 -21.13 -7.54 1.41
C SER A 39 -20.23 -7.55 2.63
N SER A 40 -19.04 -6.97 2.53
CA SER A 40 -18.14 -6.77 3.69
C SER A 40 -18.51 -5.54 4.50
N GLY A 41 -19.47 -4.71 4.08
CA GLY A 41 -19.86 -3.48 4.78
C GLY A 41 -18.80 -2.38 4.75
N LEU A 42 -17.85 -2.47 3.80
CA LEU A 42 -16.84 -1.43 3.56
C LEU A 42 -17.40 -0.27 2.72
N MET A 43 -18.54 -0.50 2.07
CA MET A 43 -19.35 0.47 1.35
C MET A 43 -20.81 0.26 1.76
N ASN A 44 -21.56 1.32 2.01
CA ASN A 44 -23.00 1.24 2.30
C ASN A 44 -23.79 2.17 1.36
N ALA A 45 -25.09 2.40 1.62
CA ALA A 45 -25.92 3.29 0.81
C ALA A 45 -25.39 4.74 0.75
N GLN A 46 -24.44 5.09 1.62
CA GLN A 46 -23.76 6.38 1.71
C GLN A 46 -22.35 6.34 1.07
N GLY A 47 -21.93 5.20 0.50
CA GLY A 47 -20.64 5.00 -0.17
C GLY A 47 -19.53 4.54 0.78
N VAL A 48 -18.28 4.86 0.43
CA VAL A 48 -17.14 4.77 1.36
C VAL A 48 -17.08 6.07 2.12
N ALA A 49 -17.12 6.00 3.46
CA ALA A 49 -17.06 7.20 4.26
C ALA A 49 -15.66 7.85 4.13
N THR A 50 -15.62 9.14 3.84
CA THR A 50 -14.38 9.90 3.66
C THR A 50 -14.33 11.11 4.60
N LEU A 51 -13.19 11.36 5.21
CA LEU A 51 -12.94 12.58 5.99
C LEU A 51 -11.66 13.26 5.48
N ARG A 52 -11.72 14.56 5.19
CA ARG A 52 -10.51 15.35 4.89
C ARG A 52 -9.80 15.72 6.18
N LEU A 53 -8.49 15.54 6.22
CA LEU A 53 -7.65 15.89 7.37
C LEU A 53 -6.80 17.14 7.05
N ASN A 54 -6.48 17.92 8.06
CA ASN A 54 -5.58 19.05 7.93
C ASN A 54 -4.12 18.56 7.90
N ALA A 55 -3.31 19.06 6.97
CA ALA A 55 -1.88 18.76 6.95
C ALA A 55 -1.15 19.52 8.09
N PRO A 56 -0.23 18.88 8.82
CA PRO A 56 0.56 19.53 9.86
C PRO A 56 1.66 20.42 9.27
N ALA A 57 2.10 21.39 10.07
CA ALA A 57 3.29 22.18 9.76
C ALA A 57 4.55 21.31 9.94
N SER A 58 5.19 20.90 8.84
CA SER A 58 6.47 20.17 8.89
C SER A 58 7.62 21.08 9.37
N SER A 59 8.54 20.51 10.15
CA SER A 59 9.79 21.15 10.60
C SER A 59 10.92 21.04 9.57
N ALA A 60 10.72 20.37 8.43
CA ALA A 60 11.69 20.30 7.36
C ALA A 60 11.66 21.60 6.53
N SER A 61 12.78 22.32 6.55
CA SER A 61 13.02 23.58 5.85
C SER A 61 12.75 23.48 4.34
N VAL A 62 12.19 24.57 3.80
CA VAL A 62 12.01 24.97 2.39
C VAL A 62 10.60 24.74 1.80
N ASN A 63 9.77 25.77 2.01
CA ASN A 63 8.72 26.30 1.11
C ASN A 63 7.56 25.44 0.59
N ASN A 64 7.38 24.18 1.00
CA ASN A 64 6.28 23.35 0.47
C ASN A 64 5.22 22.98 1.52
N LYS A 65 4.84 23.96 2.34
CA LYS A 65 3.93 23.84 3.50
C LYS A 65 2.47 23.50 3.14
N ALA A 66 2.05 23.53 1.87
CA ALA A 66 0.65 23.79 1.52
C ALA A 66 -0.10 22.74 0.67
N ASP A 67 0.53 21.66 0.21
CA ASP A 67 -0.09 20.84 -0.87
C ASP A 67 -0.34 19.36 -0.57
N PHE A 68 -0.06 18.87 0.64
CA PHE A 68 -0.49 17.52 1.00
C PHE A 68 -2.02 17.46 1.05
N ARG A 69 -2.62 16.53 0.31
CA ARG A 69 -4.06 16.23 0.41
C ARG A 69 -4.22 14.94 1.19
N ILE A 70 -4.83 15.05 2.36
CA ILE A 70 -4.95 13.92 3.28
C ILE A 70 -6.43 13.58 3.46
N ARG A 71 -6.74 12.31 3.27
CA ARG A 71 -8.09 11.76 3.45
C ARG A 71 -8.01 10.50 4.29
N SER A 72 -8.93 10.33 5.22
CA SER A 72 -9.12 9.08 5.93
C SER A 72 -10.42 8.41 5.50
N PHE A 73 -10.38 7.08 5.54
CA PHE A 73 -11.47 6.21 5.12
C PHE A 73 -11.74 5.22 6.24
N ARG A 74 -13.01 4.88 6.41
CA ARG A 74 -13.42 3.81 7.30
C ARG A 74 -14.33 2.86 6.56
N SER A 75 -14.22 1.62 6.97
CA SER A 75 -15.03 0.50 6.56
C SER A 75 -15.39 -0.32 7.81
N SER A 76 -16.20 -1.38 7.71
CA SER A 76 -16.61 -2.18 8.88
C SER A 76 -15.45 -2.82 9.66
N GLN A 77 -14.33 -3.12 9.00
CA GLN A 77 -13.20 -3.89 9.55
C GLN A 77 -11.82 -3.31 9.23
N ARG A 78 -11.75 -2.17 8.54
CA ARG A 78 -10.50 -1.53 8.14
C ARG A 78 -10.60 -0.01 8.18
N ILE A 79 -9.45 0.60 8.39
CA ILE A 79 -9.22 2.03 8.24
C ILE A 79 -8.11 2.26 7.21
N ALA A 80 -8.17 3.40 6.54
CA ALA A 80 -7.11 3.81 5.64
C ALA A 80 -6.86 5.32 5.71
N VAL A 81 -5.61 5.74 5.49
CA VAL A 81 -5.22 7.13 5.29
C VAL A 81 -4.52 7.24 3.94
N LEU A 82 -5.08 8.07 3.05
CA LEU A 82 -4.47 8.44 1.77
C LEU A 82 -3.80 9.79 1.93
N ILE A 83 -2.53 9.85 1.54
CA ILE A 83 -1.70 11.05 1.55
C ILE A 83 -1.24 11.28 0.11
N GLU A 84 -1.77 12.30 -0.54
CA GLU A 84 -1.28 12.73 -1.85
C GLU A 84 -0.17 13.76 -1.63
N LEU A 85 1.00 13.49 -2.20
CA LEU A 85 2.14 14.40 -2.15
C LEU A 85 1.90 15.61 -3.07
N PRO A 86 2.58 16.74 -2.83
CA PRO A 86 2.59 17.85 -3.79
C PRO A 86 3.05 17.40 -5.18
N GLU A 87 2.57 18.07 -6.22
CA GLU A 87 2.99 17.79 -7.59
C GLU A 87 4.51 17.96 -7.76
N GLY A 88 5.13 17.10 -8.57
CA GLY A 88 6.58 17.07 -8.77
C GLY A 88 7.39 16.52 -7.59
N VAL A 89 6.75 16.17 -6.47
CA VAL A 89 7.42 15.47 -5.36
C VAL A 89 7.39 13.97 -5.60
N SER A 90 8.56 13.36 -5.65
CA SER A 90 8.71 11.90 -5.77
C SER A 90 8.43 11.20 -4.44
N LEU A 91 7.98 9.95 -4.53
CA LEU A 91 7.94 9.05 -3.39
C LEU A 91 9.33 8.87 -2.78
N PRO A 92 9.43 8.65 -1.46
CA PRO A 92 10.67 8.17 -0.88
C PRO A 92 11.06 6.84 -1.54
N GLY A 93 12.30 6.74 -2.03
CA GLY A 93 12.78 5.57 -2.76
C GLY A 93 12.99 4.31 -1.89
N ARG A 94 12.60 4.35 -0.61
CA ARG A 94 12.74 3.26 0.36
C ARG A 94 11.37 2.86 0.89
N ASP A 95 11.28 1.65 1.42
CA ASP A 95 10.08 1.19 2.11
C ASP A 95 9.79 2.08 3.31
N LEU A 96 8.54 2.55 3.40
CA LEU A 96 8.05 3.33 4.52
C LEU A 96 7.44 2.41 5.57
N LEU A 97 7.71 2.73 6.82
CA LEU A 97 7.06 2.14 7.99
C LEU A 97 6.00 3.10 8.50
N ALA A 98 4.88 2.56 8.98
CA ALA A 98 3.82 3.35 9.58
C ALA A 98 3.54 2.90 11.02
N SER A 99 3.25 3.86 11.89
CA SER A 99 2.68 3.63 13.21
C SER A 99 1.47 4.53 13.42
N LEU A 100 0.44 4.02 14.11
CA LEU A 100 -0.77 4.76 14.41
C LEU A 100 -0.98 4.70 15.93
N GLY A 101 -0.64 5.79 16.61
CA GLY A 101 -0.72 5.88 18.06
C GLY A 101 -1.99 6.59 18.52
N ALA A 102 -2.70 6.03 19.49
CA ALA A 102 -3.75 6.74 20.22
C ALA A 102 -3.17 7.41 21.48
N LEU A 103 -3.88 8.40 22.02
CA LEU A 103 -3.56 9.01 23.33
C LEU A 103 -3.75 8.04 24.51
N GLN A 104 -4.55 6.99 24.31
CA GLN A 104 -4.70 5.88 25.25
C GLN A 104 -3.75 4.75 24.85
N PRO A 105 -3.37 3.83 25.76
CA PRO A 105 -2.44 2.72 25.48
C PRO A 105 -3.07 1.63 24.60
N GLN A 106 -3.67 2.03 23.48
CA GLN A 106 -4.15 1.16 22.44
C GLN A 106 -3.12 1.21 21.31
N VAL A 107 -2.31 0.16 21.24
CA VAL A 107 -1.45 -0.07 20.08
C VAL A 107 -2.35 -0.57 18.96
N LEU A 108 -2.56 0.27 17.94
CA LEU A 108 -3.30 -0.15 16.76
C LEU A 108 -2.48 -1.15 15.93
N PRO A 109 -3.15 -2.00 15.14
CA PRO A 109 -2.55 -3.19 14.53
C PRO A 109 -1.56 -2.86 13.42
N THR A 110 -0.92 -3.94 12.92
CA THR A 110 0.04 -3.90 11.82
C THR A 110 -0.46 -3.06 10.65
N LEU A 111 0.25 -1.96 10.39
CA LEU A 111 -0.05 -1.05 9.29
C LEU A 111 0.67 -1.53 8.03
N GLN A 112 -0.06 -1.55 6.92
CA GLN A 112 0.49 -1.74 5.59
C GLN A 112 0.66 -0.37 4.94
N VAL A 113 1.81 -0.17 4.30
CA VAL A 113 2.10 1.06 3.55
C VAL A 113 2.28 0.71 2.08
N LEU A 114 1.48 1.34 1.23
CA LEU A 114 1.58 1.25 -0.22
C LEU A 114 1.98 2.61 -0.77
N GLN A 115 3.03 2.63 -1.60
CA GLN A 115 3.49 3.81 -2.30
C GLN A 115 3.12 3.70 -3.78
N VAL A 116 2.36 4.67 -4.29
CA VAL A 116 1.87 4.68 -5.66
C VAL A 116 2.47 5.87 -6.39
N ALA A 117 3.25 5.59 -7.43
CA ALA A 117 3.85 6.63 -8.26
C ALA A 117 2.76 7.41 -9.02
N PRO A 118 3.05 8.66 -9.43
CA PRO A 118 2.15 9.42 -10.30
C PRO A 118 1.79 8.63 -11.56
N SER A 119 0.57 8.82 -12.05
CA SER A 119 0.04 8.18 -13.25
C SER A 119 -0.77 9.16 -14.08
N THR A 120 -1.23 8.74 -15.26
CA THR A 120 -2.14 9.55 -16.09
C THR A 120 -3.49 9.82 -15.42
N ALA A 121 -3.88 9.01 -14.44
CA ALA A 121 -5.11 9.18 -13.66
C ALA A 121 -4.92 10.07 -12.42
N SER A 122 -3.68 10.26 -11.95
CA SER A 122 -3.33 11.10 -10.81
C SER A 122 -1.91 11.63 -10.98
N GLU A 123 -1.79 12.94 -11.23
CA GLU A 123 -0.50 13.63 -11.39
C GLU A 123 0.32 13.68 -10.07
N ARG A 124 -0.30 13.29 -8.96
CA ARG A 124 0.32 13.25 -7.63
C ARG A 124 0.69 11.83 -7.24
N ALA A 125 1.87 11.71 -6.64
CA ALA A 125 2.28 10.52 -5.91
C ALA A 125 1.39 10.32 -4.68
N GLN A 126 1.16 9.07 -4.29
CA GLN A 126 0.26 8.73 -3.20
C GLN A 126 0.93 7.75 -2.23
N ILE A 127 0.72 7.98 -0.94
CA ILE A 127 1.01 7.02 0.12
C ILE A 127 -0.32 6.60 0.72
N ILE A 128 -0.58 5.30 0.75
CA ILE A 128 -1.78 4.70 1.35
C ILE A 128 -1.32 3.89 2.55
N VAL A 129 -1.85 4.24 3.72
CA VAL A 129 -1.64 3.51 4.96
C VAL A 129 -2.93 2.81 5.32
N GLU A 130 -2.89 1.49 5.50
CA GLU A 130 -4.06 0.69 5.88
C GLU A 130 -3.81 -0.12 7.14
N ALA A 131 -4.85 -0.30 7.94
CA ALA A 131 -4.83 -1.23 9.07
C ALA A 131 -6.20 -1.90 9.25
N PRO A 132 -6.24 -3.14 9.76
CA PRO A 132 -7.48 -3.69 10.29
C PRO A 132 -7.93 -2.84 11.48
N ALA A 133 -9.23 -2.60 11.63
CA ALA A 133 -9.80 -1.93 12.79
C ALA A 133 -11.29 -2.23 12.86
N SER A 134 -11.76 -2.63 14.03
CA SER A 134 -13.19 -2.67 14.31
C SER A 134 -13.80 -1.27 14.33
N THR A 135 -15.13 -1.19 14.20
CA THR A 135 -15.86 0.08 14.29
C THR A 135 -15.51 0.86 15.56
N THR A 136 -15.37 0.18 16.71
CA THR A 136 -15.05 0.81 18.00
C THR A 136 -13.61 1.32 18.03
N GLU A 137 -12.67 0.55 17.50
CA GLU A 137 -11.25 0.92 17.40
C GLU A 137 -10.98 2.06 16.41
N ALA A 138 -11.95 2.45 15.57
CA ALA A 138 -11.81 3.54 14.62
C ALA A 138 -12.35 4.88 15.15
N LEU A 139 -12.99 4.92 16.32
CA LEU A 139 -13.64 6.12 16.86
C LEU A 139 -12.69 7.08 17.60
N GLY A 140 -11.42 6.71 17.78
CA GLY A 140 -10.45 7.52 18.48
C GLY A 140 -9.86 8.67 17.64
N VAL A 141 -8.96 9.39 18.29
CA VAL A 141 -8.07 10.37 17.65
C VAL A 141 -6.66 9.79 17.70
N TYR A 142 -6.00 9.77 16.54
CA TYR A 142 -4.72 9.12 16.36
C TYR A 142 -3.65 10.09 15.87
N THR A 143 -2.40 9.72 16.11
CA THR A 143 -1.23 10.27 15.46
C THR A 143 -0.67 9.21 14.52
N LEU A 144 -0.63 9.49 13.23
CA LEU A 144 0.04 8.65 12.24
C LEU A 144 1.48 9.13 12.08
N GLU A 145 2.45 8.26 12.32
CA GLU A 145 3.85 8.52 11.98
C GLU A 145 4.27 7.64 10.81
N LEU A 146 4.91 8.26 9.81
CA LEU A 146 5.61 7.58 8.73
C LEU A 146 7.11 7.75 8.94
N LEU A 147 7.81 6.63 8.94
CA LEU A 147 9.26 6.55 9.07
C LEU A 147 9.83 5.91 7.80
N ASP A 148 11.05 6.25 7.42
CA ASP A 148 11.80 5.44 6.46
C ASP A 148 12.29 4.14 7.12
N ALA A 149 12.90 3.27 6.31
CA ALA A 149 13.44 1.99 6.76
C ALA A 149 14.53 2.13 7.84
N GLU A 150 15.17 3.29 7.93
CA GLU A 150 16.18 3.62 8.93
C GLU A 150 15.58 4.19 10.23
N GLY A 151 14.26 4.37 10.29
CA GLY A 151 13.56 4.95 11.43
C GLY A 151 13.57 6.49 11.45
N THR A 152 14.04 7.13 10.39
CA THR A 152 13.96 8.59 10.24
C THR A 152 12.54 8.99 9.93
N ARG A 153 12.06 10.01 10.64
CA ARG A 153 10.70 10.51 10.49
C ARG A 153 10.51 11.23 9.15
N PHE A 154 9.67 10.64 8.30
CA PHE A 154 9.24 11.22 7.03
C PHE A 154 8.07 12.19 7.21
N LEU A 155 7.04 11.77 7.95
CA LEU A 155 5.83 12.56 8.17
C LEU A 155 5.19 12.19 9.51
N VAL A 156 4.62 13.17 10.21
CA VAL A 156 3.77 12.92 11.38
C VAL A 156 2.49 13.69 11.18
N LEU A 157 1.36 12.99 11.22
CA LEU A 157 0.01 13.52 11.10
C LEU A 157 -0.69 13.40 12.45
N PRO A 158 -0.81 14.49 13.23
CA PRO A 158 -1.65 14.51 14.41
C PRO A 158 -3.13 14.57 14.01
N ASP A 159 -4.01 14.34 14.99
CA ASP A 159 -5.46 14.51 14.86
C ASP A 159 -6.12 13.70 13.74
N VAL A 160 -5.54 12.54 13.39
CA VAL A 160 -6.13 11.60 12.43
C VAL A 160 -7.40 11.02 13.06
N ARG A 161 -8.53 11.21 12.37
CA ARG A 161 -9.83 10.64 12.75
C ARG A 161 -10.38 9.84 11.59
N PHE A 162 -11.18 8.83 11.88
CA PHE A 162 -11.89 8.07 10.86
C PHE A 162 -13.39 8.40 10.89
N PRO A 163 -14.08 8.38 9.74
CA PRO A 163 -15.52 8.63 9.68
C PRO A 163 -16.32 7.75 10.64
N THR A 164 -17.46 8.25 11.15
CA THR A 164 -18.31 7.57 12.15
C THR A 164 -19.47 6.76 11.55
N SER A 165 -19.80 6.95 10.27
CA SER A 165 -20.94 6.31 9.57
C SER A 165 -20.52 5.78 8.21
#